data_AF-A0AAN4ZJQ2-F1
#
_entry.id   AF-A0AAN4ZJQ2-F1
#
_cell.length_a   1.000
_cell.length_b   1.000
_cell.length_c   1.000
_cell.angle_alpha   90.00
_cell.angle_beta   90.00
_cell.angle_gamma   90.00
#
_symmetry.space_group_name_H-M   'P 1'
#
loop_
_entity.id
_entity.type
_entity.pdbx_description
1 polymer ?
#
loop_
_entity_poly.entity_id
_entity_poly.type
_entity_poly.pdbx_seq_one_letter_code
_entity_poly.pdbx_strand_id
1 'polypeptide(L)'
;SDSSSFVYIAFDDMIYVLDTDRMELLGPLKIETVGSVHSVAGVFNGVITANCSLHNTWYLVTAQLPPGYYDDKKTVGESADVHTLEER
;
A
#
# COMPACT_ATOMS: atom_id res chain seq x y z
N SER A 1 -9.73 4.10 -14.19
CA SER A 1 -9.38 4.28 -12.77
C SER A 1 -9.52 2.92 -12.13
N ASP A 2 -8.44 2.16 -12.05
CA ASP A 2 -8.44 0.91 -11.28
C ASP A 2 -8.23 1.31 -9.81
N SER A 3 -9.30 1.31 -9.03
CA SER A 3 -9.16 1.36 -7.56
C SER A 3 -8.47 0.09 -7.09
N SER A 4 -7.64 0.18 -6.05
CA SER A 4 -7.11 -1.01 -5.40
C SER A 4 -8.26 -1.83 -4.79
N SER A 5 -8.13 -3.15 -4.82
CA SER A 5 -9.10 -4.09 -4.23
C SER A 5 -8.95 -4.22 -2.70
N PHE A 6 -8.17 -3.34 -2.06
CA PHE A 6 -7.87 -3.39 -0.63
C PHE A 6 -8.33 -2.13 0.08
N VAL A 7 -9.02 -2.31 1.21
CA VAL A 7 -9.37 -1.23 2.15
C VAL A 7 -8.55 -1.40 3.42
N TYR A 8 -7.77 -0.38 3.77
CA TYR A 8 -6.91 -0.36 4.94
C TYR A 8 -7.52 0.54 6.02
N ILE A 9 -7.67 0.00 7.23
CA ILE A 9 -8.29 0.68 8.36
C ILE A 9 -7.27 0.70 9.49
N ALA A 10 -6.81 1.90 9.86
CA ALA A 10 -5.97 2.10 11.03
C ALA A 10 -6.82 2.08 12.30
N PHE A 11 -6.39 1.32 13.30
CA PHE A 11 -7.02 1.26 14.62
C PHE A 11 -5.97 0.93 15.68
N ASP A 12 -5.80 1.82 16.65
CA ASP A 12 -4.73 1.75 17.67
C ASP A 12 -3.35 1.53 17.04
N ASP A 13 -2.66 0.42 17.33
CA ASP A 13 -1.34 0.08 16.80
C ASP A 13 -1.39 -0.89 15.61
N MET A 14 -2.59 -1.13 15.07
CA MET A 14 -2.87 -2.12 14.05
C MET A 14 -3.45 -1.50 12.77
N ILE A 15 -3.25 -2.20 11.66
CA ILE A 15 -3.88 -1.94 10.37
C ILE A 15 -4.68 -3.20 9.98
N TYR A 16 -5.99 -3.04 9.89
CA TYR A 16 -6.90 -4.06 9.38
C TYR A 16 -7.04 -3.89 7.87
N VAL A 17 -7.11 -5.02 7.15
CA VAL A 17 -7.18 -5.02 5.69
C VAL A 17 -8.35 -5.88 5.23
N LEU A 18 -9.23 -5.28 4.43
CA LEU A 18 -10.31 -5.98 3.74
C LEU A 18 -9.93 -6.12 2.27
N ASP A 19 -9.85 -7.36 1.79
CA ASP A 19 -9.84 -7.67 0.36
C ASP A 19 -11.30 -7.62 -0.13
N THR A 20 -11.63 -6.60 -0.92
CA THR A 20 -12.99 -6.36 -1.39
C THR A 20 -13.40 -7.27 -2.53
N ASP A 21 -12.44 -7.87 -3.24
CA ASP A 21 -12.75 -8.81 -4.32
C ASP A 21 -13.12 -10.18 -3.75
N ARG A 22 -12.39 -10.62 -2.72
CA ARG A 22 -12.66 -11.88 -2.02
C ARG A 22 -13.69 -11.75 -0.91
N MET A 23 -14.03 -10.52 -0.51
CA MET A 23 -14.88 -10.22 0.64
C MET A 23 -14.32 -10.85 1.93
N GLU A 24 -12.99 -10.83 2.08
CA GLU A 24 -12.25 -11.46 3.17
C GLU A 24 -11.49 -10.42 4.00
N LEU A 25 -11.62 -10.50 5.32
CA LEU A 25 -10.73 -9.80 6.24
C LEU A 25 -9.41 -10.57 6.34
N LEU A 26 -8.33 -9.92 5.96
CA LEU A 26 -6.98 -10.46 6.13
C LEU A 26 -6.52 -10.32 7.58
N GLY A 27 -5.41 -10.99 7.90
CA GLY A 27 -4.79 -10.85 9.23
C GLY A 27 -4.39 -9.40 9.51
N PRO A 28 -4.58 -8.90 10.75
CA PRO A 28 -4.18 -7.54 11.10
C PRO A 28 -2.65 -7.39 11.03
N LEU A 29 -2.20 -6.25 10.54
CA LEU A 29 -0.79 -5.89 10.45
C LEU A 29 -0.40 -4.96 11.60
N LYS A 30 0.71 -5.26 12.26
CA LYS A 30 1.29 -4.41 13.31
C LYS A 30 2.53 -3.71 12.80
N ILE A 31 2.67 -2.42 13.09
CA ILE A 31 3.92 -1.69 12.88
C ILE A 31 4.68 -1.68 14.23
N GLU A 32 5.73 -2.49 14.36
CA GLU A 32 6.38 -2.74 15.65
C GLU A 32 7.05 -1.51 16.29
N THR A 33 7.40 -0.51 15.48
CA THR A 33 8.22 0.64 15.91
C THR A 33 7.43 1.90 16.23
N VAL A 34 6.10 1.82 16.28
CA VAL A 34 5.22 2.96 16.57
C VAL A 34 4.28 2.66 17.74
N GLY A 35 3.82 3.70 18.43
CA GLY A 35 2.85 3.54 19.52
C GLY A 35 1.41 3.46 19.03
N SER A 36 1.05 4.24 18.01
CA SER A 36 -0.29 4.22 17.39
C SER A 36 -0.21 4.62 15.92
N VAL A 37 -1.11 4.06 15.11
CA VAL A 37 -1.35 4.37 13.70
C VAL A 37 -2.65 5.17 13.61
N HIS A 38 -2.58 6.40 13.14
CA HIS A 38 -3.74 7.31 13.09
C HIS A 38 -4.45 7.27 11.74
N SER A 39 -3.68 7.14 10.66
CA SER A 39 -4.24 7.04 9.31
C SER A 39 -3.27 6.40 8.34
N VAL A 40 -3.83 5.76 7.31
CA VAL A 40 -3.08 5.31 6.14
C VAL A 40 -3.15 6.40 5.09
N ALA A 41 -1.99 6.93 4.70
CA ALA A 41 -1.89 7.95 3.66
C ALA A 41 -2.03 7.34 2.25
N GLY A 42 -1.54 6.11 2.07
CA GLY A 42 -1.69 5.37 0.82
C GLY A 42 -0.82 4.12 0.77
N VAL A 43 -1.05 3.32 -0.28
CA VAL A 43 -0.26 2.13 -0.60
C VAL A 43 0.15 2.22 -2.07
N PHE A 44 1.44 1.98 -2.34
CA PHE A 44 1.98 1.99 -3.70
C PHE A 44 3.05 0.90 -3.84
N ASN A 45 2.89 0.01 -4.82
CA ASN A 45 3.81 -1.12 -5.07
C ASN A 45 4.16 -1.92 -3.81
N GLY A 46 3.14 -2.23 -3.00
CA GLY A 46 3.29 -2.96 -1.74
C GLY A 46 3.93 -2.16 -0.60
N VAL A 47 4.26 -0.89 -0.78
CA VAL A 47 4.73 -0.02 0.31
C VAL A 47 3.56 0.76 0.87
N ILE A 48 3.27 0.58 2.16
CA ILE A 48 2.28 1.37 2.88
C ILE A 48 2.95 2.60 3.48
N THR A 49 2.27 3.74 3.41
CA THR A 49 2.65 4.98 4.12
C THR A 49 1.56 5.31 5.13
N ALA A 50 1.93 5.52 6.38
CA ALA A 50 0.99 5.78 7.47
C ALA A 50 1.46 6.92 8.38
N ASN A 51 0.50 7.68 8.90
CA ASN A 51 0.74 8.68 9.93
C ASN A 51 0.63 8.01 11.30
N CYS A 52 1.72 8.02 12.05
CA CYS A 52 1.86 7.30 13.31
C CYS A 52 2.33 8.24 14.43
N SER A 53 2.20 7.80 15.67
CA SER A 53 2.79 8.50 16.82
C SER A 53 3.56 7.56 17.73
N LEU A 54 4.67 8.06 18.29
CA LEU A 54 5.44 7.41 19.35
C LEU A 54 5.82 8.48 20.38
N HIS A 55 5.55 8.23 21.67
CA HIS A 55 5.83 9.18 22.76
C HIS A 55 5.34 10.62 22.47
N ASN A 56 4.10 10.77 22.01
CA ASN A 56 3.47 12.05 21.62
C ASN A 56 4.12 12.80 20.45
N THR A 57 5.07 12.20 19.74
CA THR A 57 5.65 12.75 18.51
C THR A 57 5.02 12.09 17.30
N TRP A 58 4.71 12.87 16.27
CA TRP A 58 4.09 12.42 15.03
C TRP A 58 5.14 12.08 13.98
N TYR A 59 4.93 10.99 13.25
CA TYR A 59 5.84 10.47 12.25
C TYR A 59 5.08 10.03 11.01
N LEU A 60 5.68 10.26 9.84
CA LEU A 60 5.28 9.60 8.60
C LEU A 60 6.17 8.36 8.44
N VAL A 61 5.56 7.18 8.46
CA VAL A 61 6.28 5.89 8.42
C VAL A 61 5.94 5.18 7.12
N THR A 62 6.94 4.54 6.53
CA THR A 62 6.77 3.62 5.40
C THR A 62 7.18 2.21 5.80
N ALA A 63 6.45 1.22 5.29
CA ALA A 63 6.74 -0.19 5.52
C ALA A 63 6.38 -1.05 4.29
N GLN A 64 7.12 -2.14 4.10
CA GLN A 64 6.79 -3.14 3.09
C GLN A 64 5.66 -4.03 3.60
N LEU A 65 4.57 -4.12 2.84
CA LEU A 65 3.48 -5.04 3.11
C LEU A 65 3.87 -6.48 2.75
N PRO A 66 3.36 -7.49 3.48
CA PRO A 66 3.50 -8.88 3.08
C PRO A 66 2.84 -9.13 1.72
N PRO A 67 3.33 -10.10 0.93
CA PRO A 67 2.64 -10.55 -0.27
C PRO A 67 1.17 -10.91 0.01
N GLY A 68 0.28 -10.54 -0.92
CA GLY A 68 -1.17 -10.75 -0.78
C GLY A 68 -1.92 -9.64 -0.04
N TYR A 69 -1.23 -8.61 0.43
CA TYR A 69 -1.84 -7.39 0.99
C TYR A 69 -1.80 -6.22 0.01
N TYR A 70 -1.52 -6.44 -1.27
CA TYR A 70 -1.51 -5.42 -2.31
C TYR A 70 -1.60 -6.08 -3.69
N ASP A 71 -2.04 -5.29 -4.68
CA ASP A 71 -2.11 -5.75 -6.06
C ASP A 71 -0.70 -5.77 -6.69
N ASP A 72 -0.25 -6.93 -7.18
CA ASP A 72 1.00 -7.11 -7.93
C ASP A 72 0.92 -6.56 -9.37
N LYS A 73 0.12 -5.51 -9.61
CA LYS A 73 -0.01 -4.95 -10.96
C LYS A 73 1.34 -4.36 -11.38
N LYS A 74 2.00 -5.12 -12.28
CA LYS A 74 3.21 -4.77 -13.01
C LYS A 74 3.23 -3.29 -13.37
N THR A 75 4.38 -2.67 -13.12
CA THR A 75 4.88 -1.46 -13.76
C THR A 75 4.21 -1.20 -15.10
N VAL A 76 3.46 -0.11 -15.20
CA VAL A 76 3.09 0.49 -16.49
C VAL A 76 4.40 0.83 -17.21
N GLY A 77 4.79 0.00 -18.19
CA GLY A 77 6.06 0.16 -18.89
C GLY A 77 6.35 -0.89 -19.97
N GLU A 78 5.35 -1.58 -20.50
CA GLU A 78 5.53 -2.52 -21.61
C GLU A 78 4.56 -2.19 -22.75
N SER A 79 4.70 -0.99 -23.31
CA SER A 79 4.18 -0.62 -24.64
C SER A 79 4.80 0.71 -25.08
N ALA A 80 6.08 0.68 -25.45
CA ALA A 80 6.62 1.62 -26.41
C ALA A 80 7.14 0.78 -27.58
N ASP A 81 6.24 0.44 -28.51
CA ASP A 81 6.60 0.04 -29.86
C ASP A 81 7.47 1.16 -30.44
N VAL A 82 8.78 0.92 -30.49
CA VAL A 82 9.70 1.77 -31.25
C VAL A 82 9.47 1.46 -32.71
N HIS A 83 8.57 2.21 -33.35
CA HIS A 83 8.62 2.37 -34.80
C HIS A 83 9.89 3.15 -35.15
N THR A 84 10.95 2.43 -35.53
CA THR A 84 12.07 3.03 -36.24
C THR A 84 11.57 3.46 -37.62
N LEU A 85 11.36 4.76 -37.81
CA LEU A 85 11.27 5.34 -39.15
C LEU A 85 12.70 5.44 -39.68
N GLU A 86 13.02 4.64 -40.70
CA GLU A 86 14.20 4.90 -41.53
C GLU A 86 13.91 6.13 -42.40
N GLU A 87 14.68 7.20 -42.20
CA GLU A 87 14.71 8.36 -43.09
C GLU A 87 15.36 7.95 -44.43
N ARG A 88 14.76 8.40 -45.53
CA ARG A 88 15.27 8.30 -46.90
C ARG A 88 16.12 9.50 -47.26
#